data_AF-A0A2S8V5H9-F1
#
_entry.id   AF-A0A2S8V5H9-F1
#
_cell.length_a   1.000
_cell.length_b   1.000
_cell.length_c   1.000
_cell.angle_alpha   90.00
_cell.angle_beta   90.00
_cell.angle_gamma   90.00
#
_symmetry.space_group_name_H-M   'P 1'
#
loop_
_entity.id
_entity.type
_entity.pdbx_description
1 polymer ?
#
loop_
_entity_poly.entity_id
_entity_poly.type
_entity_poly.pdbx_seq_one_letter_code
_entity_poly.pdbx_strand_id
1 'polypeptide(L)'
;MTRLARRLALTLSAAGVLAGCDPSLPPPPPGSTLTAETIATRETPERLQFKGVLAGKPIHLLVNNCKVYKVDAAEGENVSWTLVLEGEFYPLPTICVNQSLTEGKGFITAFIGRQAFGAGGCCSGQPEYRSKDGLTWKPH
;
A
#
# COMPACT_ATOMS: atom_id res chain seq x y z
N MET A 1 -47.39 -6.67 38.93
CA MET A 1 -46.36 -5.84 38.27
C MET A 1 -45.08 -6.64 38.11
N THR A 2 -44.91 -7.40 37.02
CA THR A 2 -43.62 -8.04 36.67
C THR A 2 -43.54 -8.37 35.17
N ARG A 3 -44.28 -7.64 34.32
CA ARG A 3 -44.13 -7.69 32.84
C ARG A 3 -43.01 -6.77 32.31
N LEU A 4 -42.41 -5.97 33.19
CA LEU A 4 -41.29 -5.07 32.84
C LEU A 4 -39.92 -5.78 32.81
N ALA A 5 -39.78 -6.95 33.43
CA ALA A 5 -38.49 -7.65 33.52
C ALA A 5 -38.09 -8.42 32.25
N ARG A 6 -38.96 -8.50 31.24
CA ARG A 6 -38.75 -9.32 30.02
C ARG A 6 -38.40 -8.52 28.77
N ARG A 7 -38.28 -7.19 28.86
CA ARG A 7 -38.05 -6.31 27.69
C ARG A 7 -36.72 -5.55 27.71
N LEU A 8 -35.81 -5.90 28.62
CA LEU A 8 -34.54 -5.18 28.83
C LEU A 8 -33.30 -6.06 28.61
N ALA A 9 -33.42 -7.13 27.82
CA ALA A 9 -32.34 -8.09 27.58
C ALA A 9 -32.12 -8.42 26.09
N LEU A 10 -32.57 -7.57 25.16
CA LEU A 10 -32.30 -7.74 23.73
C LEU A 10 -32.04 -6.36 23.11
N THR A 11 -30.77 -5.97 23.08
CA THR A 11 -30.11 -5.09 22.08
C THR A 11 -28.68 -4.78 22.56
N LEU A 12 -27.99 -5.79 23.05
CA LEU A 12 -26.53 -5.81 23.08
C LEU A 12 -26.11 -6.67 21.88
N SER A 13 -25.06 -6.26 21.17
CA SER A 13 -24.37 -6.97 20.07
C SER A 13 -24.72 -6.47 18.66
N ALA A 14 -23.98 -5.46 18.21
CA ALA A 14 -23.29 -5.46 16.90
C ALA A 14 -22.57 -4.13 16.67
N ALA A 15 -21.68 -3.73 17.59
CA ALA A 15 -20.59 -2.85 17.20
C ALA A 15 -19.56 -3.73 16.50
N GLY A 16 -19.81 -4.01 15.22
CA GLY A 16 -18.85 -4.66 14.35
C GLY A 16 -17.58 -3.83 14.36
N VAL A 17 -16.50 -4.43 14.87
CA VAL A 17 -15.16 -3.89 14.79
C VAL A 17 -14.89 -3.65 13.31
N LEU A 18 -15.00 -2.39 12.87
CA LEU A 18 -14.36 -1.92 11.64
C LEU A 18 -12.85 -1.93 11.93
N ALA A 19 -12.28 -3.13 12.08
CA ALA A 19 -10.87 -3.32 11.82
C ALA A 19 -10.75 -2.94 10.35
N GLY A 20 -10.23 -1.74 10.09
CA GLY A 20 -9.92 -1.32 8.74
C GLY A 20 -9.09 -2.44 8.14
N CYS A 21 -9.67 -3.15 7.19
CA CYS A 21 -8.92 -4.00 6.29
C CYS A 21 -8.00 -3.02 5.55
N ASP A 22 -6.79 -2.81 6.06
CA ASP A 22 -5.67 -2.46 5.19
C ASP A 22 -5.82 -3.40 3.99
N PRO A 23 -5.88 -2.89 2.74
CA PRO A 23 -5.99 -3.76 1.59
C PRO A 23 -4.73 -4.61 1.51
N SER A 24 -4.71 -5.71 2.27
CA SER A 24 -3.84 -6.83 2.03
C SER A 24 -4.14 -7.29 0.62
N LEU A 25 -3.08 -7.63 -0.11
CA LEU A 25 -3.21 -8.13 -1.47
C LEU A 25 -4.29 -9.22 -1.53
N PRO A 26 -5.05 -9.32 -2.63
CA PRO A 26 -6.03 -10.38 -2.77
C PRO A 26 -5.34 -11.73 -2.51
N PRO A 27 -6.02 -12.67 -1.83
CA PRO A 27 -5.44 -13.98 -1.58
C PRO A 27 -5.07 -14.65 -2.91
N PRO A 28 -4.00 -15.45 -2.93
CA PRO A 28 -3.60 -16.14 -4.14
C PRO A 28 -4.72 -17.09 -4.61
N PRO A 29 -4.86 -17.33 -5.93
CA PRO A 29 -5.84 -18.26 -6.47
C PRO A 29 -5.73 -19.65 -5.83
N PRO A 30 -6.85 -20.37 -5.65
CA PRO A 30 -6.83 -21.73 -5.10
C PRO A 30 -5.90 -22.64 -5.91
N GLY A 31 -5.00 -23.36 -5.21
CA GLY A 31 -4.02 -24.25 -5.84
C GLY A 31 -2.75 -23.59 -6.37
N SER A 32 -2.61 -22.26 -6.24
CA SER A 32 -1.36 -21.56 -6.55
C SER A 32 -0.24 -21.92 -5.56
N THR A 33 0.96 -22.16 -6.08
CA THR A 33 2.20 -22.28 -5.30
C THR A 33 2.85 -20.91 -5.02
N LEU A 34 2.35 -19.85 -5.67
CA LEU A 34 2.86 -18.48 -5.55
C LEU A 34 2.11 -17.70 -4.48
N THR A 35 2.84 -16.84 -3.77
CA THR A 35 2.29 -15.87 -2.82
C THR A 35 1.57 -14.72 -3.52
N ALA A 36 0.67 -14.04 -2.80
CA ALA A 36 -0.04 -12.86 -3.29
C ALA A 36 0.93 -11.74 -3.76
N GLU A 37 2.03 -11.52 -3.02
CA GLU A 37 3.08 -10.55 -3.37
C GLU A 37 3.77 -10.90 -4.69
N THR A 38 3.99 -12.19 -4.94
CA THR A 38 4.59 -12.68 -6.19
C THR A 38 3.67 -12.44 -7.36
N ILE A 39 2.39 -12.77 -7.21
CA ILE A 39 1.38 -12.54 -8.24
C ILE A 39 1.26 -11.04 -8.51
N ALA A 40 1.09 -10.23 -7.48
CA ALA A 40 0.98 -8.78 -7.60
C ALA A 40 2.22 -8.16 -8.26
N THR A 41 3.43 -8.64 -7.95
CA THR A 41 4.67 -8.17 -8.59
C THR A 41 4.70 -8.51 -10.08
N ARG A 42 4.24 -9.71 -10.46
CA ARG A 42 4.18 -10.14 -11.87
C ARG A 42 3.13 -9.36 -12.66
N GLU A 43 2.02 -8.99 -12.03
CA GLU A 43 0.90 -8.27 -12.66
C GLU A 43 1.08 -6.75 -12.67
N THR A 44 1.96 -6.20 -11.81
CA THR A 44 2.18 -4.76 -11.73
C THR A 44 2.80 -4.24 -13.04
N PRO A 45 2.27 -3.18 -13.67
CA PRO A 45 2.82 -2.63 -14.90
C PRO A 45 4.15 -1.91 -14.67
N GLU A 46 4.98 -1.77 -15.72
CA GLU A 46 6.33 -1.18 -15.62
C GLU A 46 6.33 0.25 -15.03
N ARG A 47 5.33 1.08 -15.33
CA ARG A 47 5.21 2.44 -14.75
C ARG A 47 5.08 2.49 -13.22
N LEU A 48 4.73 1.36 -12.61
CA LEU A 48 4.60 1.18 -11.17
C LEU A 48 5.73 0.34 -10.59
N GLN A 49 6.72 -0.03 -11.39
CA GLN A 49 7.90 -0.77 -10.96
C GLN A 49 9.18 -0.04 -11.35
N PHE A 50 10.23 -0.30 -10.61
CA PHE A 50 11.58 0.06 -11.00
C PHE A 50 12.50 -1.11 -10.73
N LYS A 51 13.27 -1.54 -11.73
CA LYS A 51 14.31 -2.56 -11.62
C LYS A 51 15.59 -1.96 -12.17
N GLY A 52 16.55 -1.66 -11.31
CA GLY A 52 17.76 -0.98 -11.73
C GLY A 52 18.80 -0.89 -10.63
N VAL A 53 19.73 0.05 -10.77
CA VAL A 53 20.81 0.25 -9.81
C VAL A 53 20.67 1.64 -9.19
N LEU A 54 20.55 1.69 -7.86
CA LEU A 54 20.54 2.92 -7.07
C LEU A 54 21.67 2.86 -6.04
N ALA A 55 22.38 3.97 -5.86
CA ALA A 55 23.57 4.03 -4.98
C ALA A 55 24.57 2.86 -5.20
N GLY A 56 24.72 2.39 -6.43
CA GLY A 56 25.61 1.28 -6.80
C GLY A 56 25.12 -0.12 -6.42
N LYS A 57 23.87 -0.27 -5.95
CA LYS A 57 23.26 -1.56 -5.59
C LYS A 57 22.05 -1.87 -6.48
N PRO A 58 21.89 -3.13 -6.93
CA PRO A 58 20.67 -3.53 -7.61
C PRO A 58 19.48 -3.40 -6.66
N ILE A 59 18.37 -2.88 -7.16
CA ILE A 59 17.14 -2.73 -6.40
C ILE A 59 15.93 -2.92 -7.29
N HIS A 60 14.91 -3.57 -6.73
CA HIS A 60 13.60 -3.71 -7.32
C HIS A 60 12.59 -3.04 -6.39
N LEU A 61 11.93 -2.01 -6.90
CA LEU A 61 10.85 -1.29 -6.22
C LEU A 61 9.55 -1.53 -6.96
N LEU A 62 8.44 -1.56 -6.23
CA LEU A 62 7.12 -1.38 -6.81
C LEU A 62 6.30 -0.39 -6.00
N VAL A 63 5.26 0.13 -6.62
CA VAL A 63 4.23 0.94 -5.95
C VAL A 63 2.90 0.24 -6.07
N ASN A 64 2.29 0.00 -4.91
CA ASN A 64 0.98 -0.60 -4.80
C ASN A 64 0.18 0.14 -3.72
N ASN A 65 -1.07 0.45 -4.03
CA ASN A 65 -1.97 1.21 -3.16
C ASN A 65 -1.30 2.45 -2.52
N CYS A 66 -0.58 3.25 -3.31
CA CYS A 66 0.06 4.48 -2.85
C CYS A 66 1.11 4.25 -1.74
N LYS A 67 1.72 3.06 -1.71
CA LYS A 67 2.85 2.67 -0.87
C LYS A 67 3.96 2.13 -1.75
N VAL A 68 5.22 2.44 -1.43
CA VAL A 68 6.38 1.91 -2.15
C VAL A 68 6.98 0.76 -1.37
N TYR A 69 7.20 -0.35 -2.06
CA TYR A 69 7.79 -1.56 -1.50
C TYR A 69 9.10 -1.88 -2.21
N LYS A 70 10.08 -2.34 -1.44
CA LYS A 70 11.22 -3.06 -1.96
C LYS A 70 10.83 -4.53 -2.15
N VAL A 71 11.13 -5.07 -3.31
CA VAL A 71 10.90 -6.46 -3.65
C VAL A 71 12.21 -7.23 -3.50
N ASP A 72 12.20 -8.25 -2.66
CA ASP A 72 13.31 -9.17 -2.48
C ASP A 72 12.89 -10.59 -2.88
N ALA A 73 13.85 -11.41 -3.33
CA ALA A 73 13.57 -12.82 -3.59
C ALA A 73 13.28 -13.55 -2.27
N ALA A 74 12.29 -14.43 -2.29
CA ALA A 74 11.92 -15.32 -1.20
C ALA A 74 12.07 -16.79 -1.63
N GLU A 75 11.58 -17.73 -0.84
CA GLU A 75 11.71 -19.16 -1.13
C GLU A 75 11.05 -19.56 -2.47
N GLY A 76 11.78 -20.32 -3.27
CA GLY A 76 11.34 -20.77 -4.59
C GLY A 76 11.26 -19.63 -5.59
N GLU A 77 10.12 -19.49 -6.26
CA GLU A 77 9.86 -18.40 -7.20
C GLU A 77 9.17 -17.18 -6.55
N ASN A 78 9.05 -17.19 -5.22
CA ASN A 78 8.33 -16.16 -4.51
C ASN A 78 9.17 -14.90 -4.30
N VAL A 79 8.49 -13.81 -4.04
CA VAL A 79 9.09 -12.57 -3.56
C VAL A 79 8.49 -12.19 -2.22
N SER A 80 9.23 -11.36 -1.48
CA SER A 80 8.75 -10.69 -0.28
C SER A 80 8.76 -9.17 -0.49
N TRP A 81 7.77 -8.49 0.07
CA TRP A 81 7.69 -7.03 0.03
C TRP A 81 8.09 -6.41 1.37
N THR A 82 9.02 -5.46 1.32
CA THR A 82 9.36 -4.61 2.47
C THR A 82 8.86 -3.19 2.20
N LEU A 83 7.98 -2.66 3.05
CA LEU A 83 7.53 -1.27 2.94
C LEU A 83 8.71 -0.32 3.16
N VAL A 84 8.98 0.56 2.18
CA VAL A 84 10.07 1.54 2.24
C VAL A 84 9.60 2.98 2.18
N LEU A 85 8.37 3.23 1.70
CA LEU A 85 7.74 4.54 1.78
C LEU A 85 6.23 4.40 1.90
N GLU A 86 5.70 5.01 2.94
CA GLU A 86 4.29 5.34 3.09
C GLU A 86 4.18 6.86 3.12
N GLY A 87 3.23 7.43 2.38
CA GLY A 87 3.02 8.88 2.38
C GLY A 87 2.65 9.40 3.77
N GLU A 88 2.71 10.72 3.96
CA GLU A 88 2.43 11.38 5.24
C GLU A 88 1.14 10.89 5.93
N PHE A 89 1.17 10.81 7.26
CA PHE A 89 -0.03 10.47 8.01
C PHE A 89 -1.15 11.50 7.75
N TYR A 90 -2.37 11.02 7.48
CA TYR A 90 -3.56 11.86 7.33
C TYR A 90 -4.64 11.36 8.31
N PRO A 91 -5.29 12.27 9.07
CA PRO A 91 -6.16 11.87 10.18
C PRO A 91 -7.50 11.24 9.74
N LEU A 92 -7.88 11.39 8.47
CA LEU A 92 -9.11 10.80 7.92
C LEU A 92 -8.77 9.67 6.93
N PRO A 93 -9.72 8.77 6.62
CA PRO A 93 -9.52 7.77 5.58
C PRO A 93 -9.16 8.40 4.22
N THR A 94 -8.18 7.81 3.54
CA THR A 94 -7.76 8.21 2.20
C THR A 94 -7.88 7.04 1.23
N ILE A 95 -8.04 7.35 -0.05
CA ILE A 95 -8.00 6.38 -1.15
C ILE A 95 -6.84 6.71 -2.08
N CYS A 96 -6.21 5.69 -2.66
CA CYS A 96 -5.20 5.89 -3.69
C CYS A 96 -5.89 6.25 -5.02
N VAL A 97 -5.63 7.44 -5.55
CA VAL A 97 -6.21 7.92 -6.82
C VAL A 97 -5.18 7.96 -7.95
N ASN A 98 -3.89 8.08 -7.62
CA ASN A 98 -2.81 8.06 -8.60
C ASN A 98 -1.50 7.62 -7.95
N GLN A 99 -0.68 6.87 -8.69
CA GLN A 99 0.62 6.40 -8.22
C GLN A 99 1.57 6.15 -9.40
N SER A 100 2.87 6.37 -9.21
CA SER A 100 3.88 6.05 -10.21
C SER A 100 5.30 6.03 -9.65
N LEU A 101 6.20 5.37 -10.36
CA LEU A 101 7.65 5.51 -10.21
C LEU A 101 8.25 6.12 -11.48
N THR A 102 9.12 7.10 -11.31
CA THR A 102 9.80 7.77 -12.42
C THR A 102 11.29 7.80 -12.14
N GLU A 103 12.07 7.18 -13.03
CA GLU A 103 13.53 7.20 -12.98
C GLU A 103 14.09 8.56 -13.38
N GLY A 104 15.05 9.03 -12.60
CA GLY A 104 15.89 10.18 -12.93
C GLY A 104 17.38 9.79 -12.89
N LYS A 105 18.27 10.76 -13.17
CA LYS A 105 19.72 10.51 -13.18
C LYS A 105 20.25 10.18 -11.78
N GLY A 106 20.36 8.90 -11.46
CA GLY A 106 20.86 8.40 -10.17
C GLY A 106 19.89 8.57 -9.01
N PHE A 107 18.60 8.73 -9.29
CA PHE A 107 17.54 8.78 -8.30
C PHE A 107 16.24 8.23 -8.87
N ILE A 108 15.30 7.93 -7.97
CA ILE A 108 13.93 7.55 -8.30
C ILE A 108 12.98 8.55 -7.63
N THR A 109 11.92 8.93 -8.33
CA THR A 109 10.81 9.69 -7.76
C THR A 109 9.57 8.79 -7.67
N ALA A 110 8.90 8.82 -6.53
CA ALA A 110 7.60 8.21 -6.31
C ALA A 110 6.53 9.30 -6.25
N PHE A 111 5.45 9.11 -6.99
CA PHE A 111 4.22 9.89 -6.85
C PHE A 111 3.19 9.07 -6.07
N ILE A 112 2.69 9.65 -4.97
CA ILE A 112 1.75 9.07 -4.02
C ILE A 112 0.52 9.99 -3.94
N GLY A 113 -0.37 9.85 -4.91
CA GLY A 113 -1.62 10.60 -4.99
C GLY A 113 -2.70 9.93 -4.15
N ARG A 114 -2.74 10.27 -2.86
CA ARG A 114 -3.86 9.92 -1.99
C ARG A 114 -4.88 11.04 -1.96
N GLN A 115 -6.15 10.70 -1.90
CA GLN A 115 -7.25 11.64 -1.77
C GLN A 115 -8.02 11.34 -0.47
N ALA A 116 -8.31 12.38 0.30
CA ALA A 116 -9.22 12.26 1.44
C ALA A 116 -10.62 11.85 0.95
N PHE A 117 -11.23 10.87 1.61
CA PHE A 117 -12.54 10.37 1.18
C PHE A 117 -13.59 11.51 1.16
N GLY A 118 -14.25 11.71 0.01
CA GLY A 118 -15.25 12.76 -0.19
C GLY A 118 -14.70 14.14 -0.56
N ALA A 119 -13.37 14.33 -0.64
CA ALA A 119 -12.78 15.57 -1.15
C ALA A 119 -12.88 15.64 -2.68
N GLY A 120 -12.92 16.85 -3.24
CA GLY A 120 -12.76 17.09 -4.68
C GLY A 120 -11.29 17.38 -5.03
N GLY A 121 -10.74 16.69 -6.03
CA GLY A 121 -9.35 16.85 -6.49
C GLY A 121 -8.31 15.99 -5.76
N CYS A 122 -7.05 16.10 -6.15
CA CYS A 122 -5.89 15.47 -5.49
C CYS A 122 -4.96 16.59 -4.95
N CYS A 123 -4.14 16.41 -3.91
CA CYS A 123 -3.85 15.22 -3.10
C CYS A 123 -3.82 15.59 -1.60
N SER A 124 -3.99 14.62 -0.70
CA SER A 124 -3.78 14.82 0.73
C SER A 124 -2.29 14.76 1.07
N GLY A 125 -1.72 15.87 1.52
CA GLY A 125 -0.30 15.99 1.94
C GLY A 125 0.67 16.09 0.76
N GLN A 126 1.96 15.86 1.03
CA GLN A 126 2.99 15.81 0.00
C GLN A 126 2.85 14.53 -0.85
N PRO A 127 2.64 14.64 -2.19
CA PRO A 127 2.51 13.47 -3.05
C PRO A 127 3.84 13.00 -3.64
N GLU A 128 4.84 13.87 -3.77
CA GLU A 128 6.10 13.53 -4.45
C GLU A 128 7.25 13.32 -3.46
N TYR A 129 7.92 12.18 -3.63
CA TYR A 129 9.07 11.79 -2.83
C TYR A 129 10.22 11.36 -3.74
N ARG A 130 11.44 11.65 -3.34
CA ARG A 130 12.65 11.29 -4.06
C ARG A 130 13.57 10.43 -3.19
N SER A 131 14.19 9.43 -3.81
CA SER A 131 15.22 8.60 -3.18
C SER A 131 16.43 8.39 -4.10
N LYS A 132 17.62 8.29 -3.51
CA LYS A 132 18.87 7.98 -4.22
C LYS A 132 19.32 6.52 -4.06
N ASP A 133 18.74 5.81 -3.10
CA ASP A 133 19.07 4.44 -2.72
C ASP A 133 17.83 3.51 -2.78
N GLY A 134 16.64 4.07 -2.96
CA GLY A 134 15.35 3.40 -2.95
C GLY A 134 14.85 2.98 -1.56
N LEU A 135 15.57 3.35 -0.50
CA LEU A 135 15.26 2.98 0.89
C LEU A 135 14.96 4.21 1.73
N THR A 136 15.71 5.28 1.51
CA THR A 136 15.57 6.55 2.22
C THR A 136 14.86 7.53 1.30
N TRP A 137 13.69 7.98 1.69
CA TRP A 137 12.83 8.86 0.88
C TRP A 137 12.73 10.24 1.51
N LYS A 138 12.72 11.27 0.67
CA LYS A 138 12.55 12.67 1.08
C LYS A 138 11.44 13.31 0.28
N PRO A 139 10.61 14.19 0.88
CA PRO A 139 9.73 15.09 0.14
C PRO A 139 10.51 15.78 -0.99
N HIS A 140 9.93 15.81 -2.20
CA HIS A 140 10.49 16.55 -3.32
C HIS A 140 10.03 18.01 -3.32
#